data_AF-A0A0M2SQR9-F1
#
_entry.id   AF-A0A0M2SQR9-F1
#
_cell.length_a   1.000
_cell.length_b   1.000
_cell.length_c   1.000
_cell.angle_alpha   90.00
_cell.angle_beta   90.00
_cell.angle_gamma   90.00
#
_symmetry.space_group_name_H-M   'P 1'
#
loop_
_entity.id
_entity.type
_entity.pdbx_description
1 polymer ?
#
loop_
_entity_poly.entity_id
_entity_poly.type
_entity_poly.pdbx_seq_one_letter_code
_entity_poly.pdbx_strand_id
1 'polypeptide(L)' 'MVAFFNEIVKNIEKGLLSKNMYYELGLMISVASQRGITLGKPCDFEQVIDQEDLEEFIHFTYKLKDESLLASGL' A
#
# COMPACT_ATOMS: atom_id res chain seq x y z
N MET A 1 13.08 -1.88 0.45
CA MET A 1 11.63 -1.75 0.70
C MET A 1 11.36 -0.77 1.85
N VAL A 2 11.84 -1.03 3.08
CA VAL A 2 11.68 -0.11 4.22
C VAL A 2 12.32 1.27 3.97
N ALA A 3 13.56 1.32 3.46
CA ALA A 3 14.21 2.61 3.16
C ALA A 3 13.47 3.43 2.11
N PHE A 4 12.95 2.76 1.06
CA PHE A 4 12.15 3.40 0.02
C PHE A 4 10.83 3.95 0.60
N PHE A 5 10.13 3.16 1.42
CA PHE A 5 8.93 3.59 2.13
C PHE A 5 9.18 4.87 2.96
N ASN A 6 10.25 4.87 3.76
CA ASN A 6 10.61 6.02 4.60
C ASN A 6 10.91 7.27 3.77
N GLU A 7 11.55 7.12 2.62
CA GLU A 7 11.83 8.24 1.71
C GLU A 7 10.55 8.84 1.11
N ILE A 8 9.59 8.00 0.71
CA ILE A 8 8.29 8.45 0.20
C ILE A 8 7.51 9.20 1.29
N VAL A 9 7.42 8.65 2.50
CA VAL A 9 6.76 9.31 3.64
C VAL A 9 7.38 10.68 3.92
N LYS A 10 8.72 10.75 3.97
CA LYS A 10 9.43 12.02 4.19
C LYS A 10 9.17 13.04 3.09
N ASN A 11 9.02 12.60 1.83
CA ASN A 11 8.75 13.51 0.71
C ASN A 11 7.30 14.00 0.72
N ILE A 12 6.36 13.19 1.19
CA ILE A 12 4.98 13.60 1.45
C ILE A 12 4.91 14.64 2.57
N GLU A 13 5.58 14.40 3.70
CA GLU A 13 5.60 15.33 4.84
C GLU A 13 6.20 16.69 4.47
N LYS A 14 7.16 16.70 3.54
CA LYS A 14 7.75 17.92 2.96
C LYS A 14 6.87 18.59 1.89
N GLY A 15 5.74 17.99 1.52
CA GLY A 15 4.87 18.45 0.44
C GLY A 15 5.47 18.31 -0.96
N LEU A 16 6.56 17.54 -1.12
CA LEU A 16 7.21 17.29 -2.40
C LEU A 16 6.44 16.27 -3.24
N LEU A 17 5.72 15.37 -2.56
CA LEU A 17 4.79 14.41 -3.17
C LEU A 17 3.38 14.71 -2.69
N SER A 18 2.40 14.48 -3.57
CA SER A 18 1.00 14.73 -3.26
C SER A 18 0.41 13.61 -2.40
N LYS A 19 -0.68 13.94 -1.71
CA LYS A 19 -1.45 13.00 -0.90
C LYS A 19 -2.05 11.84 -1.70
N ASN A 20 -2.16 11.97 -3.03
CA ASN A 20 -2.60 10.89 -3.89
C ASN A 20 -1.67 9.67 -3.83
N MET A 21 -0.39 9.86 -3.49
CA MET A 21 0.58 8.77 -3.28
C MET A 21 0.32 7.94 -2.01
N TYR A 22 -0.68 8.30 -1.20
CA TYR A 22 -1.04 7.55 0.00
C TYR A 22 -1.61 6.19 -0.36
N TYR A 23 -2.21 6.07 -1.54
CA TYR A 23 -2.76 4.81 -2.01
C TYR A 23 -1.65 3.77 -2.20
N GLU A 24 -0.58 4.16 -2.89
CA GLU A 24 0.62 3.36 -3.11
C GLU A 24 1.32 3.03 -1.78
N LEU A 25 1.32 3.97 -0.82
CA LEU A 25 1.79 3.69 0.54
C LEU A 25 0.94 2.63 1.23
N GLY A 26 -0.38 2.68 1.09
CA GLY A 26 -1.30 1.66 1.61
C GLY A 26 -0.98 0.26 1.10
N LEU A 27 -0.67 0.15 -0.20
CA LEU A 27 -0.23 -1.10 -0.81
C LEU A 27 1.11 -1.59 -0.24
N MET A 28 2.08 -0.69 -0.07
CA MET A 28 3.38 -1.05 0.51
C MET A 28 3.24 -1.50 1.97
N ILE A 29 2.39 -0.83 2.75
CA ILE A 29 2.09 -1.19 4.14
C ILE A 29 1.42 -2.57 4.19
N SER A 30 0.43 -2.82 3.32
CA SER A 30 -0.27 -4.10 3.25
C SER A 30 0.68 -5.27 2.93
N VAL A 31 1.52 -5.11 1.89
CA VAL A 31 2.53 -6.11 1.51
C VAL A 31 3.56 -6.32 2.63
N ALA A 32 3.98 -5.26 3.31
CA ALA A 32 4.92 -5.36 4.43
C ALA A 32 4.30 -6.10 5.63
N SER A 33 3.04 -5.79 5.96
CA SER A 33 2.29 -6.43 7.05
C SER A 33 2.20 -7.95 6.85
N GLN A 34 1.93 -8.39 5.62
CA GLN A 34 1.90 -9.82 5.27
C GLN A 34 3.25 -10.53 5.42
N ARG A 35 4.35 -9.77 5.39
CA ARG A 35 5.70 -10.28 5.62
C ARG A 35 6.12 -10.16 7.09
N GLY A 36 5.20 -9.82 7.99
CA GLY A 36 5.46 -9.59 9.41
C GLY A 36 6.23 -8.29 9.68
N ILE A 37 6.26 -7.35 8.73
CA ILE A 37 6.96 -6.07 8.85
C ILE A 37 5.93 -4.98 9.12
N THR A 38 6.02 -4.36 10.30
CA THR A 38 5.21 -3.19 10.63
C THR A 38 5.84 -1.93 10.04
N LEU A 39 5.12 -1.25 9.14
CA LEU A 39 5.48 0.06 8.63
C LEU A 39 4.56 1.12 9.26
N GLY A 40 5.14 2.22 9.73
CA GLY A 40 4.38 3.33 10.33
C GLY A 40 3.61 4.11 9.27
N LYS A 41 2.41 4.60 9.60
CA LYS A 41 1.59 5.40 8.68
C LYS A 41 1.86 6.91 8.88
N PRO A 42 1.76 7.74 7.82
CA PRO A 42 1.65 9.19 7.96
C PRO A 42 0.48 9.62 8.88
N CYS A 43 0.61 10.76 9.55
CA CYS A 43 -0.32 11.22 10.58
C CYS A 43 -1.77 11.41 10.09
N ASP A 44 -1.92 11.80 8.82
CA ASP A 44 -3.20 12.08 8.16
C ASP A 44 -3.62 10.97 7.19
N PHE A 45 -2.96 9.81 7.24
CA PHE A 45 -3.17 8.72 6.30
C PHE A 45 -4.63 8.25 6.26
N GLU A 46 -5.22 8.04 7.43
CA GLU A 46 -6.59 7.56 7.60
C GLU A 46 -7.67 8.63 7.32
N GLN A 47 -7.25 9.88 7.06
CA GLN A 47 -8.15 10.97 6.64
C GLN A 47 -8.25 11.11 5.12
N VAL A 48 -7.28 10.53 4.40
CA VAL A 48 -7.14 10.65 2.94
C VAL A 48 -7.52 9.35 2.25
N ILE A 49 -7.20 8.22 2.87
CA ILE A 49 -7.50 6.90 2.33
C ILE A 49 -8.82 6.43 2.89
N ASP A 50 -9.79 6.20 2.00
CA ASP A 50 -10.95 5.39 2.32
C ASP A 50 -10.47 3.95 2.52
N GLN A 51 -10.70 3.43 3.72
CA GLN A 51 -10.19 2.13 4.11
C GLN A 51 -10.99 0.99 3.45
N GLU A 52 -12.27 1.20 3.12
CA GLU A 52 -13.06 0.22 2.36
C GLU A 52 -12.54 0.11 0.92
N ASP A 53 -12.23 1.24 0.26
CA ASP A 53 -11.66 1.25 -1.09
C ASP A 53 -10.29 0.56 -1.13
N LEU A 54 -9.47 0.77 -0.11
CA LEU A 54 -8.17 0.12 0.01
C LEU A 54 -8.32 -1.40 0.21
N GLU A 55 -9.23 -1.83 1.09
CA GLU A 55 -9.49 -3.24 1.34
C GLU A 55 -10.11 -3.95 0.12
N GLU A 56 -11.04 -3.30 -0.57
CA GLU A 56 -11.64 -3.81 -1.82
C GLU A 56 -10.57 -3.99 -2.91
N PHE A 57 -9.69 -2.99 -3.09
CA PHE A 57 -8.61 -3.11 -4.07
C PHE A 57 -7.59 -4.19 -3.70
N ILE A 58 -7.21 -4.27 -2.43
CA ILE A 58 -6.35 -5.34 -1.92
C ILE A 58 -6.98 -6.68 -2.26
N HIS A 59 -8.26 -6.90 -1.92
CA HIS A 59 -8.99 -8.11 -2.24
C HIS A 59 -9.05 -8.41 -3.75
N PHE A 60 -9.33 -7.40 -4.57
CA PHE A 60 -9.34 -7.51 -6.03
C PHE A 60 -7.97 -7.89 -6.60
N THR A 61 -6.89 -7.28 -6.11
CA THR A 61 -5.53 -7.61 -6.54
C THR A 61 -5.10 -9.01 -6.10
N TYR A 62 -5.57 -9.50 -4.94
CA TYR A 62 -5.39 -10.90 -4.55
C TYR A 62 -6.14 -11.85 -5.49
N LYS A 63 -7.41 -11.57 -5.76
CA LYS A 63 -8.22 -12.40 -6.67
C LYS A 63 -7.57 -12.50 -8.05
N LEU A 64 -7.09 -11.39 -8.60
CA LEU A 64 -6.35 -11.39 -9.87
C LEU A 64 -5.04 -12.18 -9.81
N LYS A 65 -4.34 -12.16 -8.68
CA LYS A 65 -3.09 -12.91 -8.52
C LYS A 65 -3.34 -14.42 -8.42
N ASP A 66 -4.39 -14.84 -7.72
CA ASP A 66 -4.82 -16.25 -7.66
C ASP A 66 -5.31 -16.75 -9.03
N GLU A 67 -6.13 -15.96 -9.74
CA GLU A 67 -6.58 -16.30 -11.10
C GLU A 67 -5.40 -16.33 -12.09
N SER A 68 -4.43 -15.43 -11.94
CA SER A 68 -3.17 -15.44 -12.69
C SER A 68 -2.33 -16.69 -12.41
N LEU A 69 -2.30 -17.18 -11.17
CA LEU A 69 -1.59 -18.41 -10.79
C LEU A 69 -2.28 -19.65 -11.35
N LEU A 70 -3.62 -19.72 -11.28
CA LEU A 70 -4.41 -20.78 -11.89
C LEU A 70 -4.30 -20.79 -13.44
N ALA A 71 -4.25 -19.61 -14.07
CA ALA A 71 -4.07 -19.49 -15.52
C ALA A 71 -2.64 -19.82 -16.00
N SER A 72 -1.65 -19.78 -15.11
CA SER A 72 -0.25 -20.11 -15.44
C SER A 72 0.10 -21.59 -15.29
N GLY A 73 -0.85 -22.44 -14.88
CA GLY A 73 -0.75 -23.90 -14.98
C GLY A 73 0.34 -24.54 -14.11
N LEU A 74 0.65 -23.96 -12.94
CA LEU A 74 1.41 -24.61 -11.87
C LEU A 74 0.49 -25.40 -10.94
#